data_AF-A0A034VYR8-F1
#
_entry.id   AF-A0A034VYR8-F1
#
_cell.length_a   1.000
_cell.length_b   1.000
_cell.length_c   1.000
_cell.angle_alpha   90.00
_cell.angle_beta   90.00
_cell.angle_gamma   90.00
#
_symmetry.space_group_name_H-M   'P 1'
#
loop_
_entity.id
_entity.type
_entity.pdbx_description
1 polymer ?
#
loop_
_entity_poly.entity_id
_entity_poly.type
_entity_poly.pdbx_seq_one_letter_code
_entity_poly.pdbx_strand_id
1 'polypeptide(L)'
;MRHYAETGDEKWIKYDNNVRKRSLSKRDEAQEMDAKPLLTPRKVMLSIWWDWKGIIHYELLEPDRTVDSTFYCQQLLRLKQAIEMKRPELMNRIVFHQDNARPYTSLMTRQTLGELGWEVLMHPPYSPDLSPSDYHLFRPLQNSLNGVNLDSREACENYLKQFFAEKPEKFYTDGIMFLSSGK
;
A
#
# COMPACT_ATOMS: atom_id res chain seq x y z
N MET A 1 -2.13 -23.82 -12.03
CA MET A 1 -1.62 -22.63 -11.31
C MET A 1 -2.81 -21.86 -10.80
N ARG A 2 -2.87 -21.60 -9.50
CA ARG A 2 -3.92 -20.77 -8.90
C ARG A 2 -3.44 -19.33 -9.05
N HIS A 3 -4.20 -18.50 -9.76
CA HIS A 3 -3.87 -17.08 -9.94
C HIS A 3 -4.30 -16.37 -8.65
N TYR A 4 -3.35 -15.80 -7.92
CA TYR A 4 -3.52 -15.39 -6.53
C TYR A 4 -3.43 -13.88 -6.33
N ALA A 5 -4.30 -13.42 -5.42
CA ALA A 5 -4.18 -12.30 -4.50
C ALA A 5 -3.97 -10.93 -5.12
N GLU A 6 -5.07 -10.21 -5.29
CA GLU A 6 -5.04 -8.74 -5.21
C GLU A 6 -4.99 -8.36 -3.74
N THR A 7 -3.87 -7.82 -3.29
CA THR A 7 -3.73 -7.37 -1.89
C THR A 7 -4.01 -5.88 -1.83
N GLY A 8 -5.11 -5.51 -1.17
CA GLY A 8 -5.43 -4.12 -0.83
C GLY A 8 -4.91 -3.77 0.55
N ASP A 9 -4.07 -2.75 0.65
CA ASP A 9 -3.57 -2.27 1.95
C ASP A 9 -3.39 -0.75 1.96
N GLU A 10 -3.42 -0.16 3.15
CA GLU A 10 -3.36 1.28 3.39
C GLU A 10 -2.11 1.67 4.18
N LYS A 11 -1.37 2.65 3.67
CA LYS A 11 -0.16 3.16 4.33
C LYS A 11 -0.11 4.68 4.39
N TRP A 12 0.18 5.21 5.58
CA TRP A 12 0.52 6.62 5.76
C TRP A 12 1.93 6.93 5.27
N ILE A 13 2.05 7.84 4.31
CA ILE A 13 3.30 8.42 3.81
C ILE A 13 3.46 9.82 4.41
N LYS A 14 4.63 10.10 4.99
CA LYS A 14 4.99 11.43 5.50
C LYS A 14 5.66 12.23 4.39
N TYR A 15 5.36 13.52 4.33
CA TYR A 15 5.97 14.46 3.37
C TYR A 15 7.42 14.77 3.77
N ASP A 16 7.62 15.04 5.07
CA ASP A 16 8.94 15.12 5.68
C ASP A 16 9.31 13.75 6.26
N ASN A 17 10.26 13.09 5.60
CA ASN A 17 10.79 11.81 6.05
C ASN A 17 12.25 11.93 6.52
N ASN A 18 12.54 13.00 7.28
CA ASN A 18 13.79 13.17 8.00
C ASN A 18 14.07 11.97 8.92
N VAL A 19 15.12 11.23 8.61
CA VAL A 19 15.63 10.15 9.46
C VAL A 19 16.71 10.74 10.35
N ARG A 20 16.54 10.59 11.66
CA ARG A 20 17.58 10.90 12.63
C ARG A 20 18.82 10.07 12.30
N LYS A 21 19.86 10.70 11.78
CA LYS A 21 21.13 10.00 11.55
C LYS A 21 21.70 9.63 12.92
N ARG A 22 21.90 8.34 13.18
CA ARG A 22 22.62 7.91 14.38
C ARG A 22 24.10 8.17 14.13
N SER A 23 24.56 9.38 14.43
CA SER A 23 25.99 9.68 14.44
C SER A 23 26.59 9.07 15.71
N LEU A 24 27.63 8.25 15.53
CA LEU A 24 28.46 7.79 16.64
C LEU A 24 29.54 8.88 16.83
N SER A 25 29.19 9.98 17.49
CA SER A 25 30.17 11.04 17.76
C SER A 25 31.12 10.61 18.88
N LYS A 26 32.41 10.88 18.70
CA LYS A 26 33.37 10.86 19.81
C LYS A 26 33.03 12.03 20.75
N ARG A 27 33.34 11.88 22.05
CA ARG A 27 33.27 12.97 23.04
C ARG A 27 34.01 14.18 22.43
N ASP A 28 33.30 15.30 22.29
CA ASP A 28 33.82 16.67 21.99
C ASP A 28 33.49 17.31 20.62
N GLU A 29 32.59 16.76 19.81
CA GLU A 29 32.01 17.52 18.67
C GLU A 29 30.58 18.02 18.95
N ALA A 30 30.33 19.31 18.70
CA ALA A 30 29.02 19.93 18.81
C ALA A 30 28.03 19.26 17.84
N GLN A 31 26.93 18.73 18.38
CA GLN A 31 25.85 18.15 17.58
C GLN A 31 25.20 19.21 16.70
N GLU A 32 25.10 18.95 15.39
CA GLU A 32 24.07 19.62 14.58
C GLU A 32 22.71 19.23 15.15
N MET A 33 21.99 20.25 15.65
CA MET A 33 20.63 20.09 16.12
C MET A 33 19.72 19.96 14.90
N ASP A 34 19.42 18.72 14.49
CA ASP A 34 18.35 18.47 13.54
C ASP A 34 17.06 19.13 14.05
N ALA A 35 16.40 19.89 13.17
CA ALA A 35 15.18 20.62 13.48
C ALA A 35 14.12 19.68 14.07
N LYS A 36 13.45 20.12 15.13
CA LYS A 36 12.32 19.38 15.72
C LYS A 36 11.26 19.15 14.63
N PRO A 37 10.75 17.93 14.44
CA PRO A 37 9.66 17.68 13.50
C PRO A 37 8.49 18.62 13.82
N LEU A 38 7.99 19.33 12.81
CA LEU A 38 6.84 20.23 12.96
C LEU A 38 5.66 19.45 13.57
N LEU A 39 4.93 20.07 14.51
CA LEU A 39 3.93 19.46 15.40
C LEU A 39 2.77 18.72 14.70
N THR A 40 2.61 18.91 13.39
CA THR A 40 1.74 18.09 12.53
C THR A 40 2.55 17.66 11.29
N PRO A 41 3.08 16.42 11.24
CA PRO A 41 3.68 15.92 10.01
C PRO A 41 2.58 15.95 8.95
N ARG A 42 2.79 16.65 7.83
CA ARG A 42 1.92 16.48 6.66
C ARG A 42 2.03 15.02 6.22
N LYS A 43 0.89 14.33 6.09
CA LYS A 43 0.82 12.92 5.71
C LYS A 43 -0.25 12.74 4.65
N VAL A 44 -0.05 11.75 3.80
CA VAL A 44 -1.03 11.29 2.81
C VAL A 44 -1.22 9.79 3.02
N MET A 45 -2.45 9.32 2.90
CA MET A 45 -2.76 7.90 3.00
C MET A 45 -2.78 7.31 1.59
N LEU A 46 -1.97 6.27 1.38
CA LEU A 46 -1.88 5.52 0.14
C LEU A 46 -2.71 4.25 0.29
N SER A 47 -3.76 4.10 -0.52
CA SER A 47 -4.42 2.81 -0.75
C SER A 47 -3.81 2.19 -2.00
N ILE A 48 -3.36 0.93 -1.94
CA ILE A 48 -2.68 0.28 -3.07
C ILE A 48 -3.21 -1.13 -3.31
N TRP A 49 -3.35 -1.49 -4.58
CA TRP A 49 -3.75 -2.81 -5.06
C TRP A 49 -2.80 -3.29 -6.15
N TRP A 50 -2.28 -4.50 -5.98
CA TRP A 50 -1.25 -5.06 -6.86
C TRP A 50 -1.34 -6.57 -6.93
N ASP A 51 -0.77 -7.12 -8.00
CA ASP A 51 -0.65 -8.56 -8.27
C ASP A 51 0.80 -8.96 -8.56
N TRP A 52 1.02 -10.24 -8.88
CA TRP A 52 2.33 -10.77 -9.24
C TRP A 52 2.97 -10.11 -10.46
N LYS A 53 2.19 -9.43 -11.32
CA LYS A 53 2.68 -8.68 -12.49
C LYS A 53 3.05 -7.24 -12.14
N GLY A 54 2.42 -6.63 -11.13
CA GLY A 54 2.72 -5.28 -10.67
C GLY A 54 1.51 -4.52 -10.11
N ILE A 55 1.63 -3.19 -10.08
CA ILE A 55 0.57 -2.33 -9.53
C ILE A 55 -0.63 -2.24 -10.47
N ILE A 56 -1.81 -2.64 -9.96
CA ILE A 56 -3.08 -2.55 -10.67
C ILE A 56 -3.66 -1.16 -10.50
N HIS A 57 -3.83 -0.72 -9.25
CA HIS A 57 -4.41 0.58 -8.93
C HIS A 57 -3.83 1.09 -7.62
N TYR A 58 -3.76 2.41 -7.46
CA TYR A 58 -3.47 3.01 -6.17
C TYR A 58 -4.08 4.40 -6.11
N GLU A 59 -4.40 4.85 -4.90
CA GLU A 59 -4.99 6.15 -4.66
C GLU A 59 -4.31 6.84 -3.47
N LEU A 60 -4.06 8.13 -3.64
CA LEU A 60 -3.66 9.02 -2.55
C LEU A 60 -4.90 9.72 -2.00
N LEU A 61 -5.21 9.48 -0.74
CA LEU A 61 -6.35 10.11 -0.07
C LEU A 61 -6.00 11.53 0.34
N GLU A 62 -7.02 12.39 0.34
CA GLU A 62 -6.87 13.75 0.83
C GLU A 62 -6.49 13.77 2.32
N PRO A 63 -5.69 14.76 2.77
CA PRO A 63 -5.45 14.97 4.18
C PRO A 63 -6.79 15.05 4.93
N ASP A 64 -6.87 14.39 6.08
CA ASP A 64 -8.06 14.36 6.95
C ASP A 64 -9.27 13.56 6.43
N ARG A 65 -9.20 12.97 5.24
CA ARG A 65 -10.25 12.07 4.76
C ARG A 65 -10.13 10.70 5.44
N THR A 66 -11.17 10.32 6.18
CA THR A 66 -11.28 8.97 6.75
C THR A 66 -11.88 8.01 5.72
N VAL A 67 -11.33 6.80 5.62
CA VAL A 67 -11.90 5.74 4.79
C VAL A 67 -13.12 5.18 5.51
N ASP A 68 -14.30 5.56 5.05
CA ASP A 68 -15.54 4.88 5.42
C ASP A 68 -15.87 3.75 4.43
N SER A 69 -16.86 2.94 4.76
CA SER A 69 -17.26 1.81 3.91
C SER A 69 -17.77 2.24 2.53
N THR A 70 -18.39 3.41 2.42
CA THR A 70 -18.94 3.91 1.14
C THR A 70 -17.81 4.33 0.20
N PHE A 71 -16.80 5.03 0.75
CA PHE A 71 -15.62 5.42 0.01
C PHE A 71 -14.84 4.18 -0.43
N TYR A 72 -14.65 3.20 0.46
CA TYR A 72 -14.00 1.95 0.11
C TYR A 72 -14.74 1.20 -1.02
N CYS A 73 -16.07 1.12 -0.98
CA CYS A 73 -16.85 0.54 -2.09
C CYS A 73 -16.61 1.28 -3.42
N GLN A 74 -16.49 2.61 -3.41
CA GLN A 74 -16.14 3.37 -4.61
C GLN A 74 -14.73 3.02 -5.12
N GLN A 75 -13.77 2.81 -4.21
CA GLN A 75 -12.43 2.37 -4.58
C GLN A 75 -12.44 0.99 -5.24
N LEU A 76 -13.23 0.04 -4.71
CA LEU A 76 -13.40 -1.28 -5.32
C LEU A 76 -13.97 -1.22 -6.74
N LEU A 77 -14.92 -0.31 -7.00
CA LEU A 77 -15.47 -0.10 -8.35
C LEU A 77 -14.42 0.45 -9.33
N ARG A 78 -13.57 1.38 -8.89
CA ARG A 78 -12.46 1.90 -9.72
C ARG A 78 -11.38 0.84 -9.93
N LEU A 79 -11.09 0.06 -8.89
CA LEU A 79 -10.19 -1.09 -8.98
C LEU A 79 -10.70 -2.08 -10.02
N LYS A 80 -12.00 -2.41 -10.03
CA LYS A 80 -12.60 -3.26 -11.07
C LYS A 80 -12.31 -2.76 -12.47
N GLN A 81 -12.51 -1.46 -12.73
CA GLN A 81 -12.21 -0.86 -14.03
C GLN A 81 -10.72 -0.96 -14.38
N ALA A 82 -9.83 -0.77 -13.40
CA ALA A 82 -8.39 -0.92 -13.61
C ALA A 82 -8.00 -2.37 -13.92
N ILE A 83 -8.64 -3.35 -13.29
CA ILE A 83 -8.44 -4.78 -13.57
C ILE A 83 -8.94 -5.11 -14.98
N GLU A 84 -10.13 -4.66 -15.36
CA GLU A 84 -10.69 -4.86 -16.71
C GLU A 84 -9.72 -4.37 -17.80
N MET A 85 -9.06 -3.23 -17.58
CA MET A 85 -8.10 -2.66 -18.51
C MET A 85 -6.73 -3.35 -18.48
N LYS A 86 -6.18 -3.61 -17.29
CA LYS A 86 -4.79 -4.07 -17.13
C LYS A 86 -4.64 -5.59 -17.11
N ARG A 87 -5.70 -6.31 -16.74
CA ARG A 87 -5.73 -7.75 -16.46
C ARG A 87 -7.05 -8.39 -16.92
N PRO A 88 -7.44 -8.27 -18.21
CA PRO A 88 -8.67 -8.89 -18.71
C PRO A 88 -8.71 -10.41 -18.48
N GLU A 89 -7.56 -11.08 -18.36
CA GLU A 89 -7.45 -12.50 -18.06
C GLU A 89 -7.88 -12.90 -16.64
N LEU A 90 -7.90 -11.96 -15.68
CA LEU A 90 -8.24 -12.25 -14.28
C LEU A 90 -9.73 -12.10 -13.98
N MET A 91 -10.50 -11.47 -14.87
CA MET A 91 -11.90 -11.08 -14.66
C MET A 91 -12.83 -12.19 -14.15
N ASN A 92 -12.55 -13.44 -14.49
CA ASN A 92 -13.42 -14.57 -14.14
C ASN A 92 -13.06 -15.22 -12.79
N ARG A 93 -11.89 -14.91 -12.21
CA ARG A 93 -11.36 -15.61 -11.02
C ARG A 93 -10.45 -14.69 -10.19
N ILE A 94 -11.04 -13.68 -9.56
CA ILE A 94 -10.32 -12.77 -8.65
C ILE A 94 -10.44 -13.31 -7.22
N VAL A 95 -9.28 -13.51 -6.60
CA VAL A 95 -9.15 -13.81 -5.19
C VAL A 95 -8.57 -12.58 -4.51
N PHE A 96 -9.41 -11.88 -3.75
CA PHE A 96 -9.11 -10.60 -3.12
C PHE A 96 -8.68 -10.80 -1.67
N HIS A 97 -7.54 -10.23 -1.30
CA HIS A 97 -7.00 -10.25 0.05
C HIS A 97 -7.07 -8.85 0.65
N GLN A 98 -7.73 -8.73 1.80
CA GLN A 98 -7.87 -7.48 2.54
C GLN A 98 -7.70 -7.75 4.04
N ASP A 99 -7.31 -6.72 4.78
CA ASP A 99 -7.26 -6.79 6.24
C ASP A 99 -8.68 -6.79 6.86
N ASN A 100 -8.74 -6.94 8.19
CA ASN A 100 -10.00 -6.94 8.94
C ASN A 100 -10.42 -5.54 9.43
N ALA A 101 -10.01 -4.47 8.75
CA ALA A 101 -10.43 -3.13 9.13
C ALA A 101 -11.97 -3.01 9.12
N ARG A 102 -12.51 -2.18 10.01
CA ARG A 102 -13.96 -2.00 10.17
C ARG A 102 -14.67 -1.59 8.88
N PRO A 103 -14.13 -0.68 8.05
CA PRO A 103 -14.77 -0.34 6.79
C PRO A 103 -14.90 -1.54 5.85
N TYR A 104 -13.90 -2.43 5.84
CA TYR A 104 -13.77 -3.53 4.89
C TYR A 104 -14.62 -4.75 5.24
N THR A 105 -14.94 -4.90 6.53
CA THR A 105 -15.80 -5.97 7.05
C THR A 105 -17.28 -5.54 7.14
N SER A 106 -17.61 -4.33 6.71
CA SER A 106 -18.98 -3.82 6.69
C SER A 106 -19.89 -4.64 5.78
N LEU A 107 -21.20 -4.64 6.07
CA LEU A 107 -22.20 -5.31 5.23
C LEU A 107 -22.18 -4.77 3.80
N MET A 108 -22.06 -3.45 3.65
CA MET A 108 -22.01 -2.77 2.36
C MET A 108 -20.83 -3.28 1.52
N THR A 109 -19.63 -3.34 2.10
CA THR A 109 -18.44 -3.82 1.40
C THR A 109 -18.57 -5.29 1.01
N ARG A 110 -19.11 -6.14 1.89
CA ARG A 110 -19.35 -7.56 1.58
C ARG A 110 -20.34 -7.73 0.43
N GLN A 111 -21.39 -6.90 0.38
CA GLN A 111 -22.34 -6.89 -0.73
C GLN A 111 -21.67 -6.46 -2.03
N THR A 112 -20.92 -5.37 -2.02
CA THR A 112 -20.16 -4.92 -3.21
C THR A 112 -19.20 -5.99 -3.72
N LEU A 113 -18.43 -6.63 -2.85
CA LEU A 113 -17.52 -7.72 -3.24
C LEU A 113 -18.28 -8.92 -3.85
N GLY A 114 -19.46 -9.24 -3.30
CA GLY A 114 -20.35 -10.26 -3.87
C GLY A 114 -20.89 -9.90 -5.25
N GLU A 115 -21.31 -8.65 -5.47
CA GLU A 115 -21.76 -8.13 -6.77
C GLU A 115 -20.63 -8.10 -7.82
N LEU A 116 -19.40 -7.88 -7.37
CA LEU A 116 -18.20 -7.96 -8.20
C LEU A 116 -17.80 -9.40 -8.55
N GLY A 117 -18.32 -10.39 -7.83
CA GLY A 117 -17.99 -11.81 -8.00
C GLY A 117 -16.60 -12.17 -7.49
N TRP A 118 -16.04 -11.40 -6.55
CA TRP A 118 -14.69 -11.61 -6.02
C TRP A 118 -14.70 -12.55 -4.82
N GLU A 119 -13.80 -13.52 -4.80
CA GLU A 119 -13.59 -14.40 -3.66
C GLU A 119 -12.71 -13.70 -2.63
N VAL A 120 -13.23 -13.47 -1.42
CA VAL A 120 -12.48 -12.75 -0.37
C VAL A 120 -11.75 -13.76 0.51
N LEU A 121 -10.43 -13.65 0.58
CA LEU A 121 -9.62 -14.40 1.55
C LEU A 121 -9.74 -13.75 2.92
N MET A 122 -10.13 -14.56 3.91
CA MET A 122 -10.15 -14.11 5.30
C MET A 122 -8.72 -13.95 5.82
N HIS A 123 -8.41 -12.77 6.35
CA HIS A 123 -7.16 -12.52 7.06
C HIS A 123 -7.35 -12.82 8.55
N PRO A 124 -6.41 -13.48 9.23
CA PRO A 124 -6.45 -13.58 10.69
C PRO A 124 -6.19 -12.19 11.33
N PRO A 125 -6.85 -11.85 12.46
CA PRO A 125 -6.59 -10.60 13.15
C PRO A 125 -5.10 -10.42 13.52
N TYR A 126 -4.58 -9.20 13.42
CA TYR A 126 -3.23 -8.81 13.87
C TYR A 126 -2.06 -9.60 13.25
N SER A 127 -2.14 -9.96 11.97
CA SER A 127 -1.10 -10.76 11.30
C SER A 127 -0.45 -10.03 10.11
N PRO A 128 0.23 -8.88 10.35
CA PRO A 128 0.88 -8.10 9.28
C PRO A 128 1.96 -8.90 8.52
N ASP A 129 2.55 -9.89 9.16
CA ASP A 129 3.46 -10.88 8.56
C ASP A 129 2.82 -11.74 7.46
N LEU A 130 1.49 -11.75 7.38
CA LEU A 130 0.71 -12.43 6.36
C LEU A 130 0.15 -11.47 5.28
N SER A 131 0.48 -10.17 5.32
CA SER A 131 0.13 -9.19 4.27
C SER A 131 1.33 -8.93 3.36
N PRO A 132 1.27 -9.29 2.05
CA PRO A 132 2.34 -8.99 1.09
C PRO A 132 2.67 -7.52 0.99
N SER A 133 1.67 -6.65 1.15
CA SER A 133 1.89 -5.21 1.16
C SER A 133 2.82 -4.79 2.29
N ASP A 134 2.57 -5.28 3.52
CA ASP A 134 3.38 -4.94 4.70
C ASP A 134 4.82 -5.47 4.63
N TYR A 135 5.01 -6.76 4.38
CA TYR A 135 6.35 -7.35 4.44
C TYR A 135 7.20 -7.07 3.20
N HIS A 136 6.57 -6.92 2.01
CA HIS A 136 7.30 -6.88 0.73
C HIS A 136 7.28 -5.51 0.05
N LEU A 137 6.13 -4.83 -0.01
CA LEU A 137 5.99 -3.59 -0.78
C LEU A 137 6.35 -2.35 0.05
N PHE A 138 5.82 -2.29 1.26
CA PHE A 138 5.90 -1.11 2.12
C PHE A 138 7.26 -0.90 2.76
N ARG A 139 8.04 -1.95 2.97
CA ARG A 139 9.40 -1.84 3.53
C ARG A 139 10.40 -1.23 2.54
N PRO A 140 10.50 -1.69 1.27
CA PRO A 140 11.29 -1.01 0.24
C PRO A 140 10.83 0.42 -0.03
N LEU A 141 9.52 0.67 -0.07
CA LEU A 141 8.97 2.02 -0.24
C LEU A 141 9.39 2.95 0.91
N GLN A 142 9.30 2.48 2.15
CA GLN A 142 9.76 3.28 3.30
C GLN A 142 11.27 3.58 3.20
N ASN A 143 12.06 2.59 2.81
CA ASN A 143 13.51 2.75 2.67
C ASN A 143 13.87 3.77 1.58
N SER A 144 13.14 3.79 0.46
CA SER A 144 13.39 4.74 -0.62
C SER A 144 12.94 6.16 -0.25
N LEU A 145 11.88 6.29 0.54
CA LEU A 145 11.39 7.57 1.03
C LEU A 145 12.30 8.17 2.11
N ASN A 146 13.15 7.38 2.78
CA ASN A 146 13.98 7.86 3.88
C ASN A 146 14.96 8.94 3.40
N GLY A 147 14.86 10.15 3.96
CA GLY A 147 15.66 11.31 3.56
C GLY A 147 15.18 12.04 2.30
N VAL A 148 14.03 11.65 1.73
CA VAL A 148 13.37 12.40 0.66
C VAL A 148 12.38 13.38 1.28
N ASN A 149 12.42 14.64 0.82
CA ASN A 149 11.40 15.63 1.14
C ASN A 149 10.42 15.73 -0.03
N LEU A 150 9.13 15.51 0.26
CA LEU A 150 8.06 15.65 -0.71
C LEU A 150 7.32 16.95 -0.38
N ASP A 151 7.45 17.96 -1.24
CA ASP A 151 6.91 19.29 -0.96
C ASP A 151 5.42 19.43 -1.29
N SER A 152 4.86 18.51 -2.10
CA SER A 152 3.46 18.52 -2.52
C SER A 152 2.88 17.13 -2.74
N ARG A 153 1.55 17.05 -2.86
CA ARG A 153 0.85 15.81 -3.21
C ARG A 153 1.26 15.34 -4.60
N GLU A 154 1.40 16.25 -5.57
CA GLU A 154 1.85 15.87 -6.91
C GLU A 154 3.29 15.32 -6.88
N ALA A 155 4.16 15.89 -6.04
CA ALA A 155 5.52 15.37 -5.85
C ALA A 155 5.48 13.93 -5.30
N CYS A 156 4.63 13.66 -4.31
CA CYS A 156 4.42 12.31 -3.78
C CYS A 156 3.87 11.35 -4.85
N GLU A 157 2.89 11.79 -5.63
CA GLU A 157 2.30 10.98 -6.69
C GLU A 157 3.33 10.64 -7.77
N ASN A 158 4.12 11.61 -8.22
CA ASN A 158 5.18 11.41 -9.21
C ASN A 158 6.28 10.48 -8.68
N TYR A 159 6.66 10.65 -7.41
CA TYR A 159 7.61 9.76 -6.75
C TYR A 159 7.11 8.31 -6.73
N LEU A 160 5.86 8.09 -6.34
CA LEU A 160 5.24 6.75 -6.32
C LEU A 160 5.17 6.15 -7.73
N LYS A 161 4.77 6.94 -8.74
CA LYS A 161 4.76 6.51 -10.14
C LYS A 161 6.13 5.99 -10.57
N GLN A 162 7.18 6.77 -10.29
CA GLN A 162 8.54 6.38 -10.62
C GLN A 162 9.00 5.13 -9.85
N PHE A 163 8.78 5.11 -8.53
CA PHE A 163 9.19 4.01 -7.68
C PHE A 163 8.59 2.67 -8.12
N PHE A 164 7.31 2.65 -8.47
CA PHE A 164 6.64 1.43 -8.94
C PHE A 164 7.06 1.05 -10.37
N ALA A 165 7.27 2.03 -11.26
CA ALA A 165 7.74 1.76 -12.62
C ALA A 165 9.16 1.17 -12.65
N GLU A 166 10.01 1.50 -11.67
CA GLU A 166 11.37 0.96 -11.55
C GLU A 166 11.41 -0.49 -11.04
N LYS A 167 10.34 -1.02 -10.46
CA LYS A 167 10.34 -2.40 -9.93
C LYS A 167 10.13 -3.42 -11.05
N PRO A 168 11.01 -4.42 -11.20
CA PRO A 168 10.82 -5.47 -12.19
C PRO A 168 9.64 -6.36 -11.78
N GLU A 169 9.00 -7.04 -12.74
CA GLU A 169 7.91 -7.99 -12.47
C GLU A 169 8.29 -9.04 -11.41
N LYS A 170 9.53 -9.51 -11.45
CA LYS A 170 10.08 -10.45 -10.45
C LYS A 170 9.94 -9.96 -9.02
N PHE A 171 10.07 -8.64 -8.78
CA PHE A 171 9.85 -8.06 -7.46
C PHE A 171 8.45 -8.40 -6.96
N TYR A 172 7.42 -8.16 -7.78
CA TYR A 172 6.04 -8.42 -7.39
C TYR A 172 5.73 -9.91 -7.28
N THR A 173 6.23 -10.71 -8.21
CA THR A 173 6.08 -12.17 -8.18
C THR A 173 6.67 -12.77 -6.90
N ASP A 174 7.90 -12.39 -6.53
CA ASP A 174 8.56 -12.90 -5.32
C ASP A 174 7.75 -12.54 -4.05
N GLY A 175 7.12 -11.35 -4.04
CA GLY A 175 6.24 -10.89 -2.95
C GLY A 175 5.00 -11.75 -2.78
N ILE A 176 4.26 -12.03 -3.86
CA ILE A 176 3.02 -12.84 -3.82
C ILE A 176 3.33 -14.33 -3.58
N MET A 177 4.41 -14.85 -4.16
CA MET A 177 4.75 -16.27 -4.06
C MET A 177 5.18 -16.69 -2.65
N PHE A 178 5.66 -15.76 -1.82
CA PHE A 178 5.95 -16.03 -0.41
C PHE A 178 4.70 -16.52 0.36
N LEU A 179 3.50 -16.04 0.03
CA LEU A 179 2.24 -16.56 0.59
C LEU A 179 1.97 -18.02 0.21
N SER A 180 2.41 -18.44 -0.98
CA SER A 180 2.17 -19.80 -1.49
C SER A 180 3.12 -20.85 -0.91
N SER A 181 4.21 -20.41 -0.27
CA SER A 181 5.29 -21.27 0.24
C SER A 181 5.13 -21.63 1.73
N GLY A 182 4.16 -21.04 2.43
CA GLY A 182 3.77 -21.43 3.78
C GLY A 182 2.86 -22.66 3.76
N LYS A 183 3.47 -23.84 3.68
CA LYS A 183 2.85 -25.12 4.06
C LYS A 183 3.68 -25.76 5.16
#